data_AF-A0A385ESC5-F1
#
_entry.id   AF-A0A385ESC5-F1
#
_cell.length_a   1.000
_cell.length_b   1.000
_cell.length_c   1.000
_cell.angle_alpha   90.00
_cell.angle_beta   90.00
_cell.angle_gamma   90.00
#
_symmetry.space_group_name_H-M   'P 1'
#
loop_
_entity.id
_entity.type
_entity.pdbx_description
1 polymer ?
#
loop_
_entity_poly.entity_id
_entity_poly.type
_entity_poly.pdbx_seq_one_letter_code
_entity_poly.pdbx_strand_id
1 'polypeptide(L)'
;MNIFTTDAWDNFPDSLHPQIVDAFNKKPDLDGVLHGQRHISQGSVGKRTGLFSSYKNNGMIPYESQLELAHAIQLERNPSVKYYRTQALKIPISHNQFLYPDFLIKYTNEEIAFHEVKHSKRFLDQKDIERYQRLKILLAPSGITFDIVDRHDLYSDAEAKVLLHYNRRSHARNWSSFEIQFALSLLTRSTSLVKNQLMSILKNNGLPLELGEFLIFHKYIKLNTPNNKQGGI
;
A
#
# COMPACT_ATOMS: atom_id res chain seq x y z
N MET A 1 -24.05 -3.63 -13.19
CA MET A 1 -24.06 -2.17 -12.92
C MET A 1 -22.75 -1.64 -13.46
N ASN A 2 -22.81 -0.82 -14.51
CA ASN A 2 -21.63 -0.39 -15.25
C ASN A 2 -20.92 0.70 -14.45
N ILE A 3 -19.66 0.47 -14.09
CA ILE A 3 -18.95 1.19 -13.00
C ILE A 3 -18.23 2.46 -13.50
N PHE A 4 -18.43 2.86 -14.75
CA PHE A 4 -17.64 3.92 -15.37
C PHE A 4 -18.56 4.83 -16.20
N THR A 5 -18.71 6.08 -15.73
CA THR A 5 -19.33 7.17 -16.50
C THR A 5 -18.37 7.61 -17.61
N THR A 6 -18.93 7.88 -18.77
CA THR A 6 -18.28 7.82 -20.09
C THR A 6 -17.39 8.98 -20.48
N ASP A 7 -17.32 10.06 -19.70
CA ASP A 7 -16.82 11.33 -20.26
C ASP A 7 -15.32 11.59 -19.99
N ALA A 8 -14.64 10.74 -19.21
CA ALA A 8 -13.22 10.88 -18.86
C ALA A 8 -12.25 10.04 -19.73
N TRP A 9 -12.77 9.28 -20.69
CA TRP A 9 -12.03 8.21 -21.37
C TRP A 9 -11.73 8.47 -22.85
N ASP A 10 -12.34 9.48 -23.46
CA ASP A 10 -12.26 9.73 -24.91
C ASP A 10 -10.85 10.11 -25.42
N ASN A 11 -9.89 10.36 -24.51
CA ASN A 11 -8.49 10.64 -24.82
C ASN A 11 -7.49 9.66 -24.15
N PHE A 12 -7.99 8.56 -23.58
CA PHE A 12 -7.14 7.57 -22.93
C PHE A 12 -6.61 6.58 -23.95
N PRO A 13 -5.36 6.08 -23.84
CA PRO A 13 -4.92 5.00 -24.70
C PRO A 13 -5.86 3.81 -24.57
N ASP A 14 -6.55 3.41 -25.65
CA ASP A 14 -7.56 2.35 -25.67
C ASP A 14 -7.10 1.06 -24.96
N SER A 15 -5.79 0.81 -25.01
CA SER A 15 -5.14 -0.35 -24.38
C SER A 15 -4.99 -0.28 -22.85
N LEU A 16 -5.10 0.89 -22.21
CA LEU A 16 -4.76 1.06 -20.79
C LEU A 16 -5.99 0.87 -19.88
N HIS A 17 -7.18 1.27 -20.31
CA HIS A 17 -8.39 1.12 -19.49
C HIS A 17 -8.71 -0.36 -19.22
N PRO A 18 -8.72 -1.24 -20.24
CA PRO A 18 -8.88 -2.68 -20.02
C PRO A 18 -7.84 -3.25 -19.06
N GLN A 19 -6.57 -2.85 -19.19
CA GLN A 19 -5.50 -3.32 -18.30
C GLN A 19 -5.73 -2.93 -16.83
N ILE A 20 -6.22 -1.71 -16.56
CA ILE A 20 -6.54 -1.25 -15.20
C ILE A 20 -7.70 -2.07 -14.62
N VAL A 21 -8.77 -2.24 -15.40
CA VAL A 21 -9.95 -3.02 -15.00
C VAL A 21 -9.53 -4.46 -14.70
N ASP A 22 -8.77 -5.08 -15.58
CA ASP A 22 -8.26 -6.43 -15.41
C ASP A 22 -7.35 -6.55 -14.19
N ALA A 23 -6.45 -5.58 -13.97
CA ALA A 23 -5.55 -5.58 -12.83
C ALA A 23 -6.29 -5.59 -11.49
N PHE A 24 -7.35 -4.78 -11.35
CA PHE A 24 -8.14 -4.75 -10.12
C PHE A 24 -9.05 -5.97 -9.96
N ASN A 25 -9.57 -6.53 -11.06
CA ASN A 25 -10.40 -7.73 -11.03
C ASN A 25 -9.59 -9.04 -10.89
N LYS A 26 -8.28 -8.99 -11.14
CA LYS A 26 -7.40 -10.15 -10.99
C LYS A 26 -7.44 -10.67 -9.56
N LYS A 27 -7.78 -11.95 -9.44
CA LYS A 27 -7.78 -12.71 -8.20
C LYS A 27 -6.36 -13.23 -7.90
N PRO A 28 -6.04 -13.50 -6.63
CA PRO A 28 -4.82 -14.21 -6.29
C PRO A 28 -4.78 -15.59 -6.98
N ASP A 29 -3.58 -16.09 -7.23
CA ASP A 29 -3.37 -17.45 -7.73
C ASP A 29 -3.58 -18.52 -6.63
N LEU A 30 -3.21 -19.77 -6.92
CA LEU A 30 -3.34 -20.89 -5.98
C LEU A 30 -2.51 -20.71 -4.70
N ASP A 31 -1.40 -19.97 -4.79
CA ASP A 31 -0.54 -19.64 -3.66
C ASP A 31 -1.00 -18.36 -2.94
N GLY A 32 -2.10 -17.75 -3.39
CA GLY A 32 -2.63 -16.52 -2.81
C GLY A 32 -1.87 -15.27 -3.24
N VAL A 33 -1.09 -15.30 -4.32
CA VAL A 33 -0.27 -14.19 -4.80
C VAL A 33 -0.96 -13.39 -5.92
N LEU A 34 -0.90 -12.06 -5.82
CA LEU A 34 -1.39 -11.13 -6.83
C LEU A 34 -0.25 -10.72 -7.77
N HIS A 35 0.03 -11.57 -8.76
CA HIS A 35 1.09 -11.31 -9.73
C HIS A 35 0.78 -10.12 -10.66
N GLY A 36 1.76 -9.22 -10.82
CA GLY A 36 1.76 -8.18 -11.85
C GLY A 36 1.92 -8.74 -13.27
N GLN A 37 2.03 -7.83 -14.25
CA GLN A 37 2.35 -8.19 -15.64
C GLN A 37 3.84 -8.43 -15.86
N ARG A 38 4.69 -7.76 -15.07
CA ARG A 38 6.13 -7.98 -15.11
C ARG A 38 6.48 -9.19 -14.25
N HIS A 39 7.24 -10.13 -14.81
CA HIS A 39 7.82 -11.22 -14.03
C HIS A 39 8.92 -10.67 -13.12
N ILE A 40 8.77 -10.96 -11.83
CA ILE A 40 9.76 -10.62 -10.82
C ILE A 40 10.90 -11.62 -10.90
N SER A 41 12.08 -11.15 -11.27
CA SER A 41 13.29 -11.97 -11.31
C SER A 41 13.87 -12.12 -9.89
N GLN A 42 13.84 -13.33 -9.34
CA GLN A 42 14.52 -13.64 -8.08
C GLN A 42 16.04 -13.75 -8.27
N GLY A 43 16.82 -13.48 -7.22
CA GLY A 43 18.24 -13.83 -7.17
C GLY A 43 19.25 -12.83 -7.74
N SER A 44 18.82 -11.61 -8.13
CA SER A 44 19.78 -10.56 -8.51
C SER A 44 20.46 -9.96 -7.28
N VAL A 45 21.79 -9.78 -7.35
CA VAL A 45 22.59 -9.17 -6.27
C VAL A 45 21.99 -7.82 -5.88
N GLY A 46 21.64 -7.66 -4.59
CA GLY A 46 21.06 -6.44 -4.03
C GLY A 46 19.53 -6.34 -4.07
N LYS A 47 18.82 -7.24 -4.77
CA LYS A 47 17.35 -7.29 -4.74
C LYS A 47 16.86 -8.17 -3.60
N ARG A 48 16.00 -7.62 -2.73
CA ARG A 48 15.29 -8.38 -1.69
C ARG A 48 13.83 -8.46 -2.08
N THR A 49 13.52 -9.47 -2.89
CA THR A 49 12.15 -9.79 -3.26
C THR A 49 11.42 -10.46 -2.10
N GLY A 50 10.09 -10.35 -2.06
CA GLY A 50 9.27 -11.04 -1.09
C GLY A 50 7.79 -10.81 -1.30
N LEU A 51 7.00 -11.29 -0.34
CA LEU A 51 5.54 -11.22 -0.35
C LEU A 51 5.05 -10.44 0.88
N PHE A 52 4.12 -9.51 0.66
CA PHE A 52 3.44 -8.73 1.70
C PHE A 52 1.96 -9.10 1.77
N SER A 53 1.47 -9.53 2.94
CA SER A 53 0.06 -9.87 3.12
C SER A 53 -0.80 -8.61 3.18
N SER A 54 -1.83 -8.52 2.34
CA SER A 54 -2.72 -7.36 2.24
C SER A 54 -4.16 -7.76 2.54
N TYR A 55 -4.76 -7.08 3.53
CA TYR A 55 -6.17 -7.20 3.84
C TYR A 55 -7.02 -6.54 2.75
N LYS A 56 -6.58 -5.38 2.26
CA LYS A 56 -7.28 -4.64 1.19
C LYS A 56 -7.40 -5.41 -0.11
N ASN A 57 -6.36 -6.15 -0.46
CA ASN A 57 -6.31 -6.89 -1.72
C ASN A 57 -6.70 -8.36 -1.58
N ASN A 58 -6.95 -8.84 -0.35
CA ASN A 58 -7.26 -10.23 -0.03
C ASN A 58 -6.24 -11.21 -0.66
N GLY A 59 -4.96 -10.95 -0.44
CA GLY A 59 -3.88 -11.74 -1.02
C GLY A 59 -2.50 -11.18 -0.71
N MET A 60 -1.48 -11.85 -1.24
CA MET A 60 -0.10 -11.45 -1.11
C MET A 60 0.33 -10.56 -2.27
N ILE A 61 0.88 -9.39 -1.94
CA ILE A 61 1.44 -8.43 -2.89
C ILE A 61 2.94 -8.68 -2.98
N PRO A 62 3.48 -9.01 -4.16
CA PRO A 62 4.90 -9.17 -4.32
C PRO A 62 5.61 -7.81 -4.41
N TYR A 63 6.81 -7.75 -3.85
CA TYR A 63 7.70 -6.59 -3.91
C TYR A 63 9.12 -7.01 -4.30
N GLU A 64 9.89 -6.13 -4.93
CA GLU A 64 11.28 -6.36 -5.34
C GLU A 64 12.32 -5.63 -4.45
N SER A 65 11.88 -4.65 -3.66
CA SER A 65 12.75 -3.83 -2.83
C SER A 65 12.16 -3.51 -1.45
N GLN A 66 13.02 -3.10 -0.51
CA GLN A 66 12.57 -2.65 0.82
C GLN A 66 11.77 -1.33 0.74
N LEU A 67 12.02 -0.50 -0.27
CA LEU A 67 11.23 0.72 -0.47
C LEU A 67 9.81 0.38 -0.96
N GLU A 68 9.67 -0.57 -1.90
CA GLU A 68 8.35 -1.06 -2.32
C GLU A 68 7.59 -1.69 -1.15
N LEU A 69 8.27 -2.49 -0.31
CA LEU A 69 7.65 -3.01 0.91
C LEU A 69 7.18 -1.88 1.84
N ALA A 70 8.01 -0.86 2.09
CA ALA A 70 7.63 0.28 2.92
C ALA A 70 6.45 1.06 2.32
N HIS A 71 6.40 1.17 0.99
CA HIS A 71 5.28 1.81 0.30
C HIS A 71 4.00 0.96 0.37
N ALA A 72 4.08 -0.35 0.16
CA ALA A 72 2.95 -1.27 0.32
C ALA A 72 2.38 -1.20 1.74
N ILE A 73 3.24 -1.10 2.78
CA ILE A 73 2.81 -0.87 4.17
C ILE A 73 2.06 0.45 4.30
N GLN A 74 2.52 1.55 3.68
CA GLN A 74 1.81 2.82 3.72
C GLN A 74 0.44 2.74 3.06
N LEU A 75 0.35 2.12 1.88
CA LEU A 75 -0.89 1.95 1.14
C LEU A 75 -1.89 1.09 1.93
N GLU A 76 -1.44 -0.02 2.51
CA GLU A 76 -2.28 -0.90 3.32
C GLU A 76 -2.85 -0.16 4.55
N ARG A 77 -2.08 0.75 5.15
CA ARG A 77 -2.48 1.53 6.33
C ARG A 77 -3.27 2.80 6.01
N ASN A 78 -3.34 3.23 4.76
CA ASN A 78 -4.00 4.49 4.38
C ASN A 78 -5.52 4.27 4.23
N PRO A 79 -6.40 4.85 5.08
CA PRO A 79 -7.85 4.61 4.99
C PRO A 79 -8.48 5.04 3.66
N SER A 80 -7.87 5.98 2.94
CA SER A 80 -8.35 6.43 1.63
C SER A 80 -8.02 5.46 0.49
N VAL A 81 -7.09 4.51 0.69
CA VAL A 81 -6.74 3.51 -0.34
C VAL A 81 -7.69 2.33 -0.23
N LYS A 82 -8.37 2.00 -1.34
CA LYS A 82 -9.30 0.88 -1.46
C LYS A 82 -8.60 -0.40 -1.93
N TYR A 83 -7.83 -0.30 -3.02
CA TYR A 83 -7.05 -1.41 -3.59
C TYR A 83 -5.71 -0.92 -4.12
N TYR A 84 -4.76 -1.83 -4.24
CA TYR A 84 -3.53 -1.58 -4.97
C TYR A 84 -2.96 -2.85 -5.60
N ARG A 85 -2.13 -2.70 -6.63
CA ARG A 85 -1.45 -3.81 -7.33
C ARG A 85 -0.02 -3.40 -7.65
N THR A 86 0.91 -4.35 -7.62
CA THR A 86 2.29 -4.11 -8.01
C THR A 86 2.54 -4.49 -9.47
N GLN A 87 3.24 -3.62 -10.20
CA GLN A 87 3.70 -3.84 -11.59
C GLN A 87 2.61 -4.40 -12.53
N ALA A 88 1.38 -3.92 -12.36
CA ALA A 88 0.18 -4.55 -12.93
C ALA A 88 -0.12 -4.12 -14.37
N LEU A 89 0.62 -3.13 -14.88
CA LEU A 89 0.36 -2.48 -16.16
C LEU A 89 1.64 -2.45 -17.00
N LYS A 90 1.48 -2.58 -18.31
CA LYS A 90 2.52 -2.32 -19.31
C LYS A 90 2.06 -1.14 -20.16
N ILE A 91 2.57 0.04 -19.86
CA ILE A 91 2.11 1.29 -20.46
C ILE A 91 3.04 1.63 -21.64
N PRO A 92 2.53 1.70 -22.88
CA PRO A 92 3.30 2.21 -24.00
C PRO A 92 3.47 3.74 -23.85
N ILE A 93 4.71 4.22 -23.85
CA ILE A 93 5.03 5.65 -23.73
C ILE A 93 5.66 6.25 -24.99
N SER A 94 6.17 5.41 -25.90
CA SER A 94 6.56 5.77 -27.27
C SER A 94 6.75 4.50 -28.11
N HIS A 95 7.17 4.64 -29.37
CA HIS A 95 7.51 3.51 -30.24
C HIS A 95 8.54 2.59 -29.55
N ASN A 96 8.17 1.32 -29.35
CA ASN A 96 8.95 0.29 -28.64
C ASN A 96 9.43 0.64 -27.22
N GLN A 97 8.84 1.62 -26.55
CA GLN A 97 9.15 1.93 -25.15
C GLN A 97 7.93 1.72 -24.26
N PHE A 98 8.14 0.96 -23.20
CA PHE A 98 7.14 0.65 -22.20
C PHE A 98 7.59 1.09 -20.82
N LEU A 99 6.62 1.36 -19.96
CA LEU A 99 6.82 1.64 -18.54
C LEU A 99 5.90 0.72 -17.73
N TYR A 100 6.43 0.18 -16.65
CA TYR A 100 5.70 -0.66 -15.71
C TYR A 100 5.74 0.06 -14.36
N PRO A 101 4.76 0.91 -14.03
CA PRO A 101 4.76 1.59 -12.74
C PRO A 101 4.80 0.56 -11.62
N ASP A 102 5.54 0.84 -10.56
CA ASP A 102 5.66 -0.08 -9.43
C ASP A 102 4.30 -0.36 -8.78
N PHE A 103 3.43 0.66 -8.66
CA PHE A 103 2.10 0.51 -8.06
C PHE A 103 1.01 1.14 -8.91
N LEU A 104 -0.11 0.41 -9.00
CA LEU A 104 -1.43 0.89 -9.40
C LEU A 104 -2.30 0.99 -8.14
N ILE A 105 -2.96 2.11 -7.91
CA ILE A 105 -3.73 2.39 -6.69
C ILE A 105 -5.14 2.82 -7.07
N LYS A 106 -6.14 2.34 -6.32
CA LYS A 106 -7.51 2.83 -6.35
C LYS A 106 -7.89 3.38 -4.99
N TYR A 107 -8.34 4.62 -4.96
CA TYR A 107 -8.81 5.28 -3.74
C TYR A 107 -10.31 5.01 -3.51
N THR A 108 -10.78 5.33 -2.31
CA THR A 108 -12.18 5.16 -1.90
C THR A 108 -13.13 6.13 -2.59
N ASN A 109 -12.63 7.27 -3.06
CA ASN A 109 -13.33 8.20 -3.95
C ASN A 109 -13.26 7.79 -5.43
N GLU A 110 -12.80 6.56 -5.71
CA GLU A 110 -12.65 5.96 -7.05
C GLU A 110 -11.55 6.58 -7.93
N GLU A 111 -10.80 7.58 -7.43
CA GLU A 111 -9.60 8.09 -8.10
C GLU A 111 -8.55 6.99 -8.26
N ILE A 112 -7.75 7.09 -9.32
CA ILE A 112 -6.70 6.14 -9.67
C ILE A 112 -5.36 6.87 -9.70
N ALA A 113 -4.34 6.25 -9.14
CA ALA A 113 -2.97 6.76 -9.16
C ALA A 113 -1.98 5.67 -9.53
N PHE A 114 -0.90 6.07 -10.20
CA PHE A 114 0.28 5.25 -10.44
C PHE A 114 1.44 5.80 -9.63
N HIS A 115 2.10 4.95 -8.85
CA HIS A 115 3.31 5.35 -8.14
C HIS A 115 4.52 4.57 -8.65
N GLU A 116 5.63 5.29 -8.84
CA GLU A 116 6.96 4.74 -9.05
C GLU A 116 7.79 4.91 -7.78
N VAL A 117 8.50 3.88 -7.33
CA VAL A 117 9.32 3.93 -6.12
C VAL A 117 10.80 4.05 -6.48
N LYS A 118 11.47 5.08 -5.95
CA LYS A 118 12.89 5.36 -6.20
C LYS A 118 13.64 5.62 -4.92
N HIS A 119 14.96 5.46 -4.92
CA HIS A 119 15.76 5.82 -3.74
C HIS A 119 15.71 7.31 -3.42
N SER A 120 15.77 8.16 -4.44
CA SER A 120 15.64 9.61 -4.30
C SER A 120 15.14 10.23 -5.59
N LYS A 121 14.17 11.15 -5.50
CA LYS A 121 13.71 11.95 -6.64
C LYS A 121 14.81 12.88 -7.19
N ARG A 122 15.85 13.18 -6.40
CA ARG A 122 16.94 14.10 -6.79
C ARG A 122 17.98 13.46 -7.71
N PHE A 123 18.07 12.12 -7.70
CA PHE A 123 19.09 11.37 -8.44
C PHE A 123 18.48 10.58 -9.60
N LEU A 124 17.38 11.07 -10.16
CA LEU A 124 16.81 10.51 -11.39
C LEU A 124 17.73 10.87 -12.56
N ASP A 125 18.02 9.87 -13.40
CA ASP A 125 18.72 10.15 -14.64
C ASP A 125 17.78 10.83 -15.66
N GLN A 126 18.36 11.49 -16.66
CA GLN A 126 17.61 12.24 -17.67
C GLN A 126 16.60 11.36 -18.41
N LYS A 127 16.93 10.08 -18.62
CA LYS A 127 16.08 9.12 -19.33
C LYS A 127 14.82 8.79 -18.53
N ASP A 128 14.96 8.57 -17.23
CA ASP A 128 13.84 8.33 -16.32
C ASP A 128 12.96 9.59 -16.23
N ILE A 129 13.56 10.78 -16.10
CA ILE A 129 12.82 12.06 -16.09
C ILE A 129 11.95 12.19 -17.34
N GLU A 130 12.51 11.99 -18.54
CA GLU A 130 11.79 12.10 -19.81
C GLU A 130 10.65 11.07 -19.91
N ARG A 131 10.89 9.82 -19.48
CA ARG A 131 9.87 8.77 -19.50
C ARG A 131 8.71 9.09 -18.57
N TYR A 132 8.99 9.59 -17.37
CA TYR A 132 7.97 9.97 -16.39
C TYR A 132 7.18 11.21 -16.83
N GLN A 133 7.82 12.19 -17.45
CA GLN A 133 7.13 13.35 -18.02
C GLN A 133 6.16 12.94 -19.13
N ARG A 134 6.58 12.06 -20.04
CA ARG A 134 5.70 11.51 -21.08
C ARG A 134 4.51 10.77 -20.47
N LEU A 135 4.74 9.95 -19.45
CA LEU A 135 3.67 9.25 -18.74
C LEU A 135 2.67 10.23 -18.11
N LYS A 136 3.15 11.29 -17.43
CA LYS A 136 2.27 12.32 -16.87
C LYS A 136 1.37 12.97 -17.93
N ILE A 137 1.95 13.35 -19.07
CA ILE A 137 1.20 13.95 -20.18
C ILE A 137 0.14 12.97 -20.73
N LEU A 138 0.51 11.70 -20.89
CA LEU A 138 -0.39 10.65 -21.37
C LEU A 138 -1.60 10.44 -20.44
N LEU A 139 -1.40 10.55 -19.12
CA LEU A 139 -2.44 10.27 -18.13
C LEU A 139 -3.32 11.47 -17.78
N ALA A 140 -2.82 12.69 -18.00
CA ALA A 140 -3.50 13.93 -17.61
C ALA A 140 -4.96 14.03 -18.13
N PRO A 141 -5.30 13.65 -19.37
CA PRO A 141 -6.67 13.74 -19.86
C PRO A 141 -7.68 12.85 -19.11
N SER A 142 -7.22 11.77 -18.47
CA SER A 142 -8.09 10.81 -17.78
C SER A 142 -8.14 10.99 -16.28
N GLY A 143 -7.56 12.08 -15.76
CA GLY A 143 -7.53 12.37 -14.33
C GLY A 143 -6.74 11.36 -13.49
N ILE A 144 -5.94 10.49 -14.13
CA ILE A 144 -5.08 9.54 -13.42
C ILE A 144 -3.81 10.25 -13.02
N THR A 145 -3.47 10.20 -11.73
CA THR A 145 -2.24 10.83 -11.24
C THR A 145 -1.04 9.89 -11.38
N PHE A 146 0.14 10.47 -11.54
CA PHE A 146 1.40 9.75 -11.49
C PHE A 146 2.39 10.45 -10.57
N ASP A 147 2.88 9.72 -9.57
CA ASP A 147 3.81 10.23 -8.57
C ASP A 147 5.05 9.35 -8.43
N ILE A 148 6.16 9.99 -8.11
CA ILE A 148 7.38 9.30 -7.71
C ILE A 148 7.46 9.39 -6.20
N VAL A 149 7.62 8.25 -5.55
CA VAL A 149 7.74 8.10 -4.10
C VAL A 149 9.19 7.74 -3.80
N ASP A 150 9.80 8.42 -2.82
CA ASP A 150 11.16 8.12 -2.41
C ASP A 150 11.32 7.86 -0.91
N ARG A 151 12.57 7.58 -0.49
CA ARG A 151 12.92 7.25 0.91
C ARG A 151 12.42 8.30 1.91
N HIS A 152 12.27 9.56 1.54
CA HIS A 152 11.80 10.62 2.43
C HIS A 152 10.28 10.65 2.60
N ASP A 153 9.54 10.07 1.65
CA ASP A 153 8.09 9.92 1.74
C ASP A 153 7.68 8.68 2.57
N LEU A 154 8.62 7.76 2.80
CA LEU A 154 8.37 6.42 3.34
C LEU A 154 8.74 6.29 4.83
N TYR A 155 8.11 5.36 5.55
CA TYR A 155 8.50 4.96 6.92
C TYR A 155 9.91 4.41 6.97
N SER A 156 10.75 4.87 7.89
CA SER A 156 12.12 4.38 8.06
C SER A 156 12.17 2.86 8.17
N ASP A 157 13.31 2.25 7.84
CA ASP A 157 13.45 0.78 7.87
C ASP A 157 13.09 0.17 9.24
N ALA A 158 13.38 0.90 10.33
CA ALA A 158 13.02 0.49 11.68
C ALA A 158 11.50 0.51 11.90
N GLU A 159 10.84 1.60 11.51
CA GLU A 159 9.38 1.72 11.60
C GLU A 159 8.67 0.69 10.70
N ALA A 160 9.14 0.52 9.46
CA ALA A 160 8.60 -0.45 8.53
C ALA A 160 8.69 -1.89 9.09
N LYS A 161 9.79 -2.26 9.76
CA LYS A 161 9.93 -3.56 10.43
C LYS A 161 8.91 -3.75 11.56
N VAL A 162 8.70 -2.73 12.40
CA VAL A 162 7.71 -2.79 13.48
C VAL A 162 6.29 -2.93 12.91
N LEU A 163 5.97 -2.16 11.87
CA LEU A 163 4.68 -2.23 11.21
C LEU A 163 4.45 -3.56 10.51
N LEU A 164 5.47 -4.11 9.85
CA LEU A 164 5.42 -5.44 9.24
C LEU A 164 5.17 -6.53 10.28
N HIS A 165 5.76 -6.40 11.48
CA HIS A 165 5.50 -7.32 12.58
C HIS A 165 4.02 -7.28 13.00
N TYR A 166 3.45 -6.09 13.16
CA TYR A 166 2.02 -5.95 13.49
C TYR A 166 1.12 -6.51 12.40
N ASN A 167 1.41 -6.23 11.13
CA ASN A 167 0.65 -6.77 10.00
C ASN A 167 0.68 -8.31 9.97
N ARG A 168 1.85 -8.93 10.12
CA ARG A 168 1.97 -10.39 10.11
C ARG A 168 1.16 -11.05 11.22
N ARG A 169 1.21 -10.47 12.43
CA ARG A 169 0.45 -11.00 13.58
C ARG A 169 -1.04 -10.75 13.43
N SER A 170 -1.44 -9.61 12.88
CA SER A 170 -2.84 -9.32 12.62
C SER A 170 -3.46 -10.22 11.55
N HIS A 171 -2.66 -10.78 10.64
CA HIS A 171 -3.12 -11.74 9.64
C HIS A 171 -3.27 -13.19 10.14
N ALA A 172 -3.04 -13.45 11.44
CA ALA A 172 -3.27 -14.77 12.01
C ALA A 172 -4.73 -15.25 11.86
N ARG A 173 -5.68 -14.32 11.72
CA ARG A 173 -7.09 -14.60 11.45
C ARG A 173 -7.80 -13.38 10.86
N ASN A 174 -9.02 -13.59 10.36
CA ASN A 174 -9.90 -12.50 9.95
C ASN A 174 -10.58 -11.88 11.18
N TRP A 175 -10.71 -10.55 11.19
CA TRP A 175 -11.36 -9.79 12.26
C TRP A 175 -12.73 -9.34 11.80
N SER A 176 -13.78 -9.75 12.50
CA SER A 176 -15.13 -9.30 12.18
C SER A 176 -15.32 -7.83 12.54
N SER A 177 -16.23 -7.15 11.84
CA SER A 177 -16.62 -5.77 12.18
C SER A 177 -17.13 -5.67 13.62
N PHE A 178 -17.81 -6.71 14.12
CA PHE A 178 -18.27 -6.78 15.51
C PHE A 178 -17.11 -6.79 16.50
N GLU A 179 -16.08 -7.63 16.31
CA GLU A 179 -14.90 -7.66 17.18
C GLU A 179 -14.16 -6.32 17.18
N ILE A 180 -13.99 -5.71 16.00
CA ILE A 180 -13.35 -4.40 15.85
C ILE A 180 -14.14 -3.33 16.61
N GLN A 181 -15.47 -3.26 16.41
CA GLN A 181 -16.32 -2.27 17.07
C GLN A 181 -16.39 -2.49 18.59
N PHE A 182 -16.51 -3.74 19.03
CA PHE A 182 -16.51 -4.06 20.45
C PHE A 182 -15.19 -3.62 21.11
N ALA A 183 -14.05 -3.96 20.51
CA ALA A 183 -12.75 -3.51 21.00
C ALA A 183 -12.65 -1.98 21.06
N LEU A 184 -13.06 -1.27 20.00
CA LEU A 184 -13.05 0.19 19.97
C LEU A 184 -13.94 0.81 21.06
N SER A 185 -15.11 0.21 21.34
CA SER A 185 -16.02 0.68 22.39
C SER A 185 -15.41 0.63 23.80
N LEU A 186 -14.51 -0.32 24.04
CA LEU A 186 -13.76 -0.44 25.30
C LEU A 186 -12.69 0.65 25.43
N LEU A 187 -12.14 1.11 24.29
CA LEU A 187 -11.03 2.07 24.23
C LEU A 187 -11.48 3.54 24.26
N THR A 188 -12.73 3.84 23.87
CA THR A 188 -13.31 5.20 23.90
C THR A 188 -13.29 5.87 25.29
N ARG A 189 -13.00 5.13 26.35
CA ARG A 189 -12.88 5.64 27.73
C ARG A 189 -11.50 6.19 28.08
N SER A 190 -10.51 6.07 27.19
CA SER A 190 -9.13 6.47 27.47
C SER A 190 -8.66 7.56 26.51
N THR A 191 -8.42 8.77 27.03
CA THR A 191 -7.92 9.93 26.28
C THR A 191 -6.44 9.82 25.89
N SER A 192 -5.70 8.90 26.51
CA SER A 192 -4.28 8.63 26.27
C SER A 192 -4.06 7.13 26.42
N LEU A 193 -3.84 6.42 25.31
CA LEU A 193 -3.66 4.97 25.30
C LEU A 193 -2.20 4.63 24.96
N VAL A 194 -1.49 4.02 25.89
CA VAL A 194 -0.20 3.37 25.60
C VAL A 194 -0.38 1.89 25.27
N LYS A 195 0.57 1.29 24.55
CA LYS A 195 0.46 -0.11 24.07
C LYS A 195 0.14 -1.09 25.20
N ASN A 196 0.77 -0.97 26.36
CA ASN A 196 0.53 -1.89 27.48
C ASN A 196 -0.90 -1.80 28.01
N GLN A 197 -1.49 -0.59 28.05
CA GLN A 197 -2.88 -0.41 28.46
C GLN A 197 -3.83 -1.04 27.45
N LEU A 198 -3.60 -0.85 26.15
CA LEU A 198 -4.37 -1.52 25.10
C LEU A 198 -4.36 -3.03 25.31
N MET A 199 -3.19 -3.63 25.49
CA MET A 199 -3.07 -5.08 25.66
C MET A 199 -3.77 -5.57 26.93
N SER A 200 -3.69 -4.82 28.04
CA SER A 200 -4.40 -5.13 29.27
C SER A 200 -5.93 -5.04 29.11
N ILE A 201 -6.44 -4.01 28.43
CA ILE A 201 -7.88 -3.85 28.18
C ILE A 201 -8.39 -5.03 27.34
N LEU A 202 -7.70 -5.39 26.26
CA LEU A 202 -8.11 -6.51 25.42
C LEU A 202 -8.11 -7.82 26.22
N LYS A 203 -7.02 -8.11 26.94
CA LYS A 203 -6.90 -9.32 27.75
C LYS A 203 -8.00 -9.43 28.81
N ASN A 204 -8.28 -8.34 29.54
CA ASN A 204 -9.29 -8.33 30.60
C ASN A 204 -10.72 -8.49 30.10
N ASN A 205 -10.96 -8.27 28.80
CA ASN A 205 -12.27 -8.43 28.16
C ASN A 205 -12.32 -9.67 27.25
N GLY A 206 -11.36 -10.60 27.38
CA GLY A 206 -11.34 -11.85 26.62
C GLY A 206 -11.03 -11.68 25.13
N LEU A 207 -10.46 -10.53 24.72
CA LEU A 207 -10.10 -10.24 23.34
C LEU A 207 -8.65 -10.63 23.04
N PRO A 208 -8.36 -11.21 21.85
CA PRO A 208 -7.00 -11.54 21.46
C PRO A 208 -6.10 -10.31 21.31
N LEU A 209 -4.83 -10.45 21.66
CA LEU A 209 -3.87 -9.33 21.65
C LEU A 209 -3.50 -8.90 20.22
N GLU A 210 -3.57 -9.83 19.26
CA GLU A 210 -3.37 -9.56 17.83
C GLU A 210 -4.40 -8.56 17.30
N LEU A 211 -5.58 -8.45 17.93
CA LEU A 211 -6.56 -7.41 17.60
C LEU A 211 -5.98 -6.02 17.89
N GLY A 212 -5.24 -5.86 18.98
CA GLY A 212 -4.57 -4.60 19.30
C GLY A 212 -3.57 -4.21 18.22
N GLU A 213 -2.79 -5.18 17.73
CA GLU A 213 -1.81 -4.99 16.65
C GLU A 213 -2.49 -4.65 15.32
N PHE A 214 -3.62 -5.31 15.01
CA PHE A 214 -4.49 -4.97 13.88
C PHE A 214 -4.97 -3.52 13.96
N LEU A 215 -5.52 -3.11 15.11
CA LEU A 215 -6.04 -1.75 15.31
C LEU A 215 -4.95 -0.68 15.19
N ILE A 216 -3.74 -0.95 15.72
CA ILE A 216 -2.57 -0.06 15.60
C ILE A 216 -2.12 0.04 14.13
N PHE A 217 -1.99 -1.10 13.46
CA PHE A 217 -1.49 -1.14 12.09
C PHE A 217 -2.45 -0.40 11.16
N HIS A 218 -3.74 -0.75 11.17
CA HIS A 218 -4.75 -0.13 10.31
C HIS A 218 -5.23 1.26 10.78
N LYS A 219 -4.56 1.86 11.78
CA LYS A 219 -4.81 3.22 12.28
C LYS A 219 -6.24 3.44 12.81
N TYR A 220 -6.91 2.39 13.28
CA TYR A 220 -8.16 2.54 14.03
C TYR A 220 -7.94 3.25 15.36
N ILE A 221 -6.72 3.17 15.91
CA ILE A 221 -6.31 3.87 17.12
C ILE A 221 -4.95 4.54 16.92
N LYS A 222 -4.72 5.63 17.66
CA LYS A 222 -3.41 6.26 17.79
C LYS A 222 -2.86 5.99 19.18
N LEU A 223 -1.69 5.37 19.24
CA LEU A 223 -0.97 5.20 20.51
C LEU A 223 -0.18 6.45 20.84
N ASN A 224 -0.10 6.76 22.12
CA ASN A 224 0.87 7.73 22.61
C ASN A 224 2.24 7.04 22.71
N THR A 225 3.23 7.60 22.04
CA THR A 225 4.62 7.25 22.29
C THR A 225 4.97 7.73 23.70
N PRO A 226 5.48 6.86 24.59
CA PRO A 226 6.03 7.34 25.84
C PRO A 226 7.13 8.38 25.51
N ASN A 227 7.05 9.55 26.14
CA ASN A 227 8.05 10.61 25.99
C ASN A 227 9.42 10.06 26.41
N ASN A 228 10.23 9.61 25.44
CA ASN A 228 11.64 9.38 25.67
C ASN A 228 12.36 10.72 25.67
N LYS A 229 12.31 11.40 26.83
CA LYS A 229 13.38 12.15 27.51
C LYS A 229 12.77 13.13 28.53
N GLN A 230 12.67 12.67 29.78
CA GLN A 230 13.41 13.38 30.82
C GLN A 230 14.89 13.11 30.56
N GLY A 231 15.61 14.16 30.18
CA GLY A 231 17.05 14.24 30.22
C GLY A 231 17.41 15.58 30.83
N GLY A 232 17.54 15.61 32.16
CA GLY A 232 18.64 16.40 32.74
C GLY A 232 19.94 15.76 32.24
N ILE A 233 21.01 16.48 32.00
CA ILE A 233 21.57 17.66 32.68
C ILE A 233 21.89 18.73 31.63
#